data_AF-A0AAV2I253-F1
#
_entry.id   AF-A0AAV2I253-F1
#
_cell.length_a   1.000
_cell.length_b   1.000
_cell.length_c   1.000
_cell.angle_alpha   90.00
_cell.angle_beta   90.00
_cell.angle_gamma   90.00
#
_symmetry.space_group_name_H-M   'P 1'
#
loop_
_entity.id
_entity.type
_entity.pdbx_description
1 polymer ?
#
loop_
_entity_poly.entity_id
_entity_poly.type
_entity_poly.pdbx_seq_one_letter_code
_entity_poly.pdbx_strand_id
1 'polypeptide(L)'
;MAMRCLWNCKCLLLTMILCVLTCKRKLSRLWKNVVLYRYGLGICLSVLLLILNILTYKYGCQGLRNHINPVQLTHGYAPVFPHHYFHKPLLSNETYDLKRSYFKKETDKLDIYLHSYVVQDILTTEFAPVVHVIWCDVGPFTFAHFLTVLSTFKVLSPSVLNLHIIKEPDLDPDGYFQFLPDLERDLPPLVKKILIHPDACFGNKEEKTIAYMNILGATGGFAINGRTVIAPSPALKIILGHEINIATQGDGNADLLFVAAHTNVLENIPNEESLTTFLQSHATEYFKCESVRLFSFVSQNLCSFVHEDILPVIIFNGTSDFDHLARWIAYGSSKKLISMPADRVIVPNIVHYVWLGQRELDFFSYLSLLSSLHVLQADSVYIHGDYKPLGELWEQARRDPRVKFINRDFPASVYGEPIKLYKSHASDYLRADILLRYGGIYADWDVIFLQEIPLSVRLHSTTANVDWPETGAFPDVFNLGVLVSAPGAPYLRHFLESYRWYLDKHWSYNAIHIPYKVYEKKPQSLNINRHLQILCAQNVCHAPWLHDYKQETADHLNRQKLNWNKDALAIHWTYPDPDEFKSKDSLIKSKTITGEIGKFVLKRANLIS
;
A
#
# COMPACT_ATOMS: atom_id res chain seq x y z
N MET A 1 94.08 12.18 -51.76
CA MET A 1 95.27 12.14 -50.90
C MET A 1 94.93 11.28 -49.69
N ALA A 2 95.10 9.97 -49.87
CA ALA A 2 94.78 8.93 -48.90
C ALA A 2 95.90 8.80 -47.85
N MET A 3 95.56 8.15 -46.73
CA MET A 3 96.45 7.76 -45.62
C MET A 3 96.89 8.87 -44.65
N ARG A 4 95.95 9.36 -43.83
CA ARG A 4 96.23 9.74 -42.43
C ARG A 4 95.01 9.60 -41.49
N CYS A 5 94.10 8.69 -41.80
CA CYS A 5 92.84 8.52 -41.06
C CYS A 5 92.57 7.07 -40.57
N LEU A 6 93.61 6.21 -40.48
CA LEU A 6 93.45 4.78 -40.15
C LEU A 6 94.01 4.38 -38.78
N TRP A 7 94.52 5.32 -37.97
CA TRP A 7 95.05 5.02 -36.64
C TRP A 7 94.27 5.64 -35.46
N ASN A 8 93.23 6.45 -35.74
CA ASN A 8 92.32 6.97 -34.70
C ASN A 8 90.96 6.22 -34.62
N CYS A 9 90.66 5.31 -35.54
CA CYS A 9 89.42 4.52 -35.48
C CYS A 9 89.49 3.29 -34.56
N LYS A 10 90.68 2.71 -34.31
CA LYS A 10 90.81 1.52 -33.45
C LYS A 10 90.78 1.83 -31.95
N CYS A 11 91.25 3.00 -31.51
CA CYS A 11 91.11 3.44 -30.12
C CYS A 11 89.68 3.88 -29.77
N LEU A 12 88.95 4.50 -30.71
CA LEU A 12 87.54 4.89 -30.55
C LEU A 12 86.58 3.69 -30.50
N LEU A 13 86.88 2.62 -31.23
CA LEU A 13 86.07 1.40 -31.20
C LEU A 13 86.22 0.65 -29.86
N LEU A 14 87.44 0.59 -29.30
CA LEU A 14 87.72 -0.07 -28.03
C LEU A 14 87.16 0.68 -26.82
N THR A 15 87.16 2.02 -26.83
CA THR A 15 86.50 2.83 -25.78
C THR A 15 84.97 2.76 -25.87
N MET A 16 84.41 2.73 -27.09
CA MET A 16 82.97 2.53 -27.30
C MET A 16 82.51 1.15 -26.81
N ILE A 17 83.26 0.08 -27.07
CA ILE A 17 82.90 -1.28 -26.63
C ILE A 17 82.95 -1.42 -25.09
N LEU A 18 83.95 -0.82 -24.43
CA LEU A 18 84.03 -0.80 -22.96
C LEU A 18 82.93 0.07 -22.32
N CYS A 19 82.53 1.19 -22.94
CA CYS A 19 81.39 2.01 -22.51
C CYS A 19 80.05 1.27 -22.68
N VAL A 20 79.84 0.57 -23.80
CA VAL A 20 78.60 -0.20 -24.05
C VAL A 20 78.47 -1.36 -23.06
N LEU A 21 79.56 -2.06 -22.73
CA LEU A 21 79.54 -3.18 -21.77
C LEU A 21 79.32 -2.73 -20.31
N THR A 22 79.85 -1.57 -19.91
CA THR A 22 79.58 -0.99 -18.57
C THR A 22 78.18 -0.38 -18.48
N CYS A 23 77.67 0.23 -19.56
CA CYS A 23 76.32 0.77 -19.62
C CYS A 23 75.25 -0.36 -19.59
N LYS A 24 75.50 -1.49 -20.28
CA LYS A 24 74.60 -2.66 -20.26
C LYS A 24 74.50 -3.34 -18.89
N ARG A 25 75.58 -3.35 -18.10
CA ARG A 25 75.60 -3.88 -16.71
C ARG A 25 74.93 -2.94 -15.70
N LYS A 26 74.95 -1.62 -15.90
CA LYS A 26 74.22 -0.64 -15.07
C LYS A 26 72.74 -0.55 -15.45
N LEU A 27 72.39 -0.62 -16.74
CA LEU A 27 70.99 -0.65 -17.18
C LEU A 27 70.25 -1.90 -16.71
N SER A 28 70.86 -3.09 -16.70
CA SER A 28 70.15 -4.31 -16.26
C SER A 28 69.84 -4.34 -14.77
N ARG A 29 70.63 -3.66 -13.93
CA ARG A 29 70.35 -3.47 -12.50
C ARG A 29 69.27 -2.42 -12.26
N LEU A 30 69.25 -1.34 -13.04
CA LEU A 30 68.18 -0.33 -12.98
C LEU A 30 66.85 -0.91 -13.51
N TRP A 31 66.88 -1.72 -14.57
CA TRP A 31 65.71 -2.37 -15.13
C TRP A 31 65.12 -3.41 -14.19
N LYS A 32 65.96 -4.20 -13.49
CA LYS A 32 65.47 -5.12 -12.44
C LYS A 32 64.75 -4.36 -11.32
N ASN A 33 65.26 -3.21 -10.89
CA ASN A 33 64.61 -2.41 -9.84
C ASN A 33 63.34 -1.72 -10.33
N VAL A 34 63.29 -1.19 -11.56
CA VAL A 34 62.08 -0.58 -12.13
C VAL A 34 61.01 -1.62 -12.45
N VAL A 35 61.39 -2.81 -12.90
CA VAL A 35 60.48 -3.93 -13.15
C VAL A 35 59.95 -4.49 -11.82
N LEU A 36 60.79 -4.70 -10.80
CA LEU A 36 60.34 -5.11 -9.46
C LEU A 36 59.45 -4.06 -8.79
N TYR A 37 59.74 -2.75 -8.95
CA TYR A 37 58.87 -1.69 -8.41
C TYR A 37 57.53 -1.61 -9.15
N ARG A 38 57.51 -1.81 -10.48
CA ARG A 38 56.25 -1.85 -11.25
C ARG A 38 55.42 -3.11 -10.98
N TYR A 39 56.05 -4.26 -10.79
CA TYR A 39 55.35 -5.48 -10.36
C TYR A 39 54.90 -5.38 -8.90
N GLY A 40 55.69 -4.78 -8.01
CA GLY A 40 55.30 -4.51 -6.62
C GLY A 40 54.11 -3.56 -6.52
N LEU A 41 54.12 -2.44 -7.25
CA LEU A 41 53.00 -1.50 -7.29
C LEU A 41 51.77 -2.13 -7.96
N GLY A 42 51.96 -2.91 -9.03
CA GLY A 42 50.86 -3.60 -9.73
C GLY A 42 50.22 -4.69 -8.88
N ILE A 43 51.02 -5.46 -8.12
CA ILE A 43 50.52 -6.48 -7.20
C ILE A 43 49.86 -5.82 -5.99
N CYS A 44 50.44 -4.76 -5.42
CA CYS A 44 49.79 -4.01 -4.34
C CYS A 44 48.47 -3.38 -4.80
N LEU A 45 48.41 -2.80 -6.01
CA LEU A 45 47.17 -2.24 -6.56
C LEU A 45 46.14 -3.34 -6.87
N SER A 46 46.56 -4.49 -7.38
CA SER A 46 45.68 -5.63 -7.65
C SER A 46 45.16 -6.27 -6.37
N VAL A 47 46.00 -6.39 -5.33
CA VAL A 47 45.61 -6.86 -3.99
C VAL A 47 44.72 -5.84 -3.31
N LEU A 48 44.98 -4.54 -3.44
CA LEU A 48 44.10 -3.47 -2.94
C LEU A 48 42.75 -3.50 -3.67
N LEU A 49 42.72 -3.68 -5.00
CA LEU A 49 41.50 -3.83 -5.79
C LEU A 49 40.77 -5.13 -5.49
N LEU A 50 41.48 -6.22 -5.19
CA LEU A 50 40.89 -7.49 -4.78
C LEU A 50 40.34 -7.39 -3.36
N ILE A 51 41.02 -6.73 -2.43
CA ILE A 51 40.52 -6.44 -1.08
C ILE A 51 39.34 -5.49 -1.17
N LEU A 52 39.38 -4.44 -1.99
CA LEU A 52 38.24 -3.56 -2.27
C LEU A 52 37.09 -4.34 -2.88
N ASN A 53 37.32 -5.22 -3.86
CA ASN A 53 36.29 -6.07 -4.45
C ASN A 53 35.73 -7.09 -3.46
N ILE A 54 36.54 -7.68 -2.60
CA ILE A 54 36.11 -8.59 -1.54
C ILE A 54 35.37 -7.82 -0.44
N LEU A 55 35.78 -6.59 -0.12
CA LEU A 55 35.06 -5.71 0.81
C LEU A 55 33.73 -5.25 0.18
N THR A 56 33.68 -4.83 -1.09
CA THR A 56 32.42 -4.50 -1.78
C THR A 56 31.57 -5.72 -2.07
N TYR A 57 32.12 -6.92 -2.20
CA TYR A 57 31.34 -8.16 -2.34
C TYR A 57 30.83 -8.64 -0.97
N LYS A 58 31.65 -8.57 0.07
CA LYS A 58 31.30 -8.97 1.45
C LYS A 58 30.38 -7.97 2.14
N TYR A 59 30.51 -6.67 1.85
CA TYR A 59 29.63 -5.61 2.34
C TYR A 59 28.52 -5.22 1.34
N GLY A 60 28.64 -5.58 0.05
CA GLY A 60 27.66 -5.22 -0.99
C GLY A 60 26.73 -6.35 -1.44
N CYS A 61 26.93 -7.61 -1.04
CA CYS A 61 26.04 -8.70 -1.44
C CYS A 61 25.12 -9.26 -0.34
N GLN A 62 24.93 -8.56 0.79
CA GLN A 62 23.90 -8.95 1.77
C GLN A 62 23.26 -7.83 2.63
N GLY A 63 23.85 -6.63 2.75
CA GLY A 63 23.42 -5.66 3.78
C GLY A 63 22.75 -4.36 3.31
N LEU A 64 22.82 -4.02 2.01
CA LEU A 64 22.34 -2.73 1.49
C LEU A 64 20.88 -2.80 0.95
N ARG A 65 20.04 -3.53 1.68
CA ARG A 65 18.57 -3.52 1.50
C ARG A 65 17.94 -2.24 2.08
N ASN A 66 18.62 -1.46 2.94
CA ASN A 66 17.95 -0.56 3.89
C ASN A 66 18.52 0.88 4.03
N HIS A 67 19.49 1.33 3.23
CA HIS A 67 20.31 2.51 3.61
C HIS A 67 20.32 3.74 2.69
N ILE A 68 19.41 3.88 1.73
CA ILE A 68 19.10 5.22 1.19
C ILE A 68 17.58 5.40 1.11
N ASN A 69 16.94 5.37 2.29
CA ASN A 69 15.82 6.28 2.54
C ASN A 69 16.43 7.70 2.48
N PRO A 70 15.99 8.51 1.50
CA PRO A 70 14.66 9.05 1.58
C PRO A 70 13.86 8.55 0.39
N VAL A 71 12.91 7.67 0.61
CA VAL A 71 11.67 7.92 -0.11
C VAL A 71 11.09 9.17 0.54
N GLN A 72 11.35 10.33 -0.07
CA GLN A 72 10.33 11.37 -0.07
C GLN A 72 9.11 10.73 -0.73
N LEU A 73 8.31 10.00 0.05
CA LEU A 73 6.94 9.65 -0.30
C LEU A 73 6.11 10.96 -0.20
N THR A 74 6.45 11.99 -0.97
CA THR A 74 5.67 13.23 -1.11
C THR A 74 4.50 13.04 -2.08
N HIS A 75 4.05 11.81 -2.24
CA HIS A 75 3.19 11.38 -3.33
C HIS A 75 2.01 10.63 -2.74
N GLY A 76 1.13 11.38 -2.08
CA GLY A 76 -0.13 10.88 -1.55
C GLY A 76 -1.07 10.47 -2.68
N TYR A 77 -1.68 9.30 -2.54
CA TYR A 77 -2.63 8.71 -3.48
C TYR A 77 -3.95 9.48 -3.57
N ALA A 78 -4.20 10.22 -4.64
CA ALA A 78 -5.47 10.88 -4.93
C ALA A 78 -6.48 9.91 -5.58
N PRO A 79 -7.67 9.68 -5.00
CA PRO A 79 -8.81 9.50 -5.87
C PRO A 79 -9.12 10.86 -6.52
N VAL A 80 -9.31 10.90 -7.84
CA VAL A 80 -10.11 11.98 -8.43
C VAL A 80 -11.42 11.96 -7.66
N PHE A 81 -11.75 13.11 -7.05
CA PHE A 81 -12.88 13.30 -6.15
C PHE A 81 -14.03 12.37 -6.52
N PRO A 82 -14.34 11.41 -5.67
CA PRO A 82 -15.63 10.83 -5.80
C PRO A 82 -16.57 11.81 -5.10
N HIS A 83 -17.69 12.12 -5.77
CA HIS A 83 -18.77 12.96 -5.29
C HIS A 83 -19.25 12.67 -3.84
N HIS A 84 -18.75 11.62 -3.16
CA HIS A 84 -19.15 11.24 -1.82
C HIS A 84 -18.63 12.09 -0.66
N TYR A 85 -17.51 12.82 -0.81
CA TYR A 85 -17.12 13.77 0.25
C TYR A 85 -17.99 15.03 0.26
N PHE A 86 -18.65 15.32 -0.87
CA PHE A 86 -19.52 16.48 -1.07
C PHE A 86 -20.96 16.06 -1.40
N HIS A 87 -21.43 14.92 -0.87
CA HIS A 87 -22.85 14.60 -1.02
C HIS A 87 -23.67 15.78 -0.52
N LYS A 88 -24.50 16.35 -1.43
CA LYS A 88 -25.61 17.20 -1.00
C LYS A 88 -26.41 16.39 0.02
N PRO A 89 -26.72 16.96 1.19
CA PRO A 89 -27.49 16.25 2.20
C PRO A 89 -28.80 15.76 1.58
N LEU A 90 -29.20 14.53 1.91
CA LEU A 90 -30.60 14.15 1.81
C LEU A 90 -31.34 15.04 2.82
N LEU A 91 -31.87 16.16 2.33
CA LEU A 91 -32.72 17.06 3.09
C LEU A 91 -34.05 16.34 3.36
N SER A 92 -34.13 15.58 4.45
CA SER A 92 -35.40 15.21 5.06
C SER A 92 -35.58 16.05 6.33
N ASN A 93 -36.66 16.82 6.41
CA ASN A 93 -37.04 17.59 7.60
C ASN A 93 -37.59 16.70 8.74
N GLU A 94 -37.24 15.41 8.78
CA GLU A 94 -37.75 14.46 9.77
C GLU A 94 -36.73 14.24 10.90
N THR A 95 -37.13 14.56 12.13
CA THR A 95 -36.39 14.22 13.36
C THR A 95 -36.74 12.79 13.78
N TYR A 96 -35.74 11.89 13.83
CA TYR A 96 -35.94 10.48 14.18
C TYR A 96 -35.67 10.20 15.68
N ASP A 97 -36.56 9.46 16.32
CA ASP A 97 -36.46 9.00 17.71
C ASP A 97 -35.58 7.73 17.84
N LEU A 98 -34.73 7.68 18.87
CA LEU A 98 -33.62 6.73 19.04
C LEU A 98 -34.08 5.43 19.73
N LYS A 99 -34.37 4.36 18.97
CA LYS A 99 -34.51 2.99 19.53
C LYS A 99 -33.37 2.09 19.06
N ARG A 100 -32.76 1.34 19.98
CA ARG A 100 -31.59 0.46 19.74
C ARG A 100 -31.79 -0.59 18.63
N SER A 101 -33.02 -1.05 18.41
CA SER A 101 -33.38 -1.99 17.35
C SER A 101 -33.51 -1.33 15.96
N TYR A 102 -33.63 0.00 15.91
CA TYR A 102 -33.90 0.79 14.70
C TYR A 102 -32.64 0.93 13.84
N PHE A 103 -31.51 1.33 14.43
CA PHE A 103 -30.26 1.59 13.68
C PHE A 103 -29.47 0.35 13.29
N LYS A 104 -29.63 -0.78 14.00
CA LYS A 104 -28.94 -2.04 13.65
C LYS A 104 -29.45 -2.68 12.35
N LYS A 105 -30.66 -2.33 11.90
CA LYS A 105 -31.25 -2.85 10.66
C LYS A 105 -31.40 -1.80 9.56
N GLU A 106 -31.47 -0.52 9.91
CA GLU A 106 -31.76 0.58 8.97
C GLU A 106 -30.63 1.62 8.96
N THR A 107 -29.48 1.22 8.42
CA THR A 107 -28.29 2.09 8.28
C THR A 107 -28.54 3.37 7.48
N ASP A 108 -29.50 3.37 6.55
CA ASP A 108 -29.96 4.60 5.88
C ASP A 108 -30.50 5.64 6.85
N LYS A 109 -31.25 5.21 7.89
CA LYS A 109 -31.76 6.12 8.91
C LYS A 109 -30.66 6.60 9.85
N LEU A 110 -29.64 5.76 10.11
CA LEU A 110 -28.46 6.20 10.86
C LEU A 110 -27.67 7.26 10.08
N ASP A 111 -27.49 7.07 8.77
CA ASP A 111 -26.84 8.06 7.93
C ASP A 111 -27.62 9.38 7.97
N ILE A 112 -28.95 9.36 7.81
CA ILE A 112 -29.79 10.57 7.94
C ILE A 112 -29.64 11.22 9.32
N TYR A 113 -29.69 10.43 10.40
CA TYR A 113 -29.46 10.91 11.76
C TYR A 113 -28.11 11.64 11.86
N LEU A 114 -27.01 11.01 11.46
CA LEU A 114 -25.68 11.59 11.56
C LEU A 114 -25.56 12.91 10.79
N HIS A 115 -26.10 12.98 9.57
CA HIS A 115 -26.11 14.20 8.77
C HIS A 115 -26.96 15.33 9.39
N SER A 116 -28.08 15.00 10.03
CA SER A 116 -28.99 15.99 10.63
C SER A 116 -28.41 16.69 11.88
N TYR A 117 -27.43 16.06 12.54
CA TYR A 117 -26.80 16.56 13.76
C TYR A 117 -25.36 17.04 13.56
N VAL A 118 -24.89 17.16 12.32
CA VAL A 118 -23.69 17.96 12.01
C VAL A 118 -23.94 19.42 12.41
N VAL A 119 -22.88 20.12 12.86
CA VAL A 119 -22.92 21.56 13.09
C VAL A 119 -22.89 22.26 11.72
N GLN A 120 -24.09 22.57 11.20
CA GLN A 120 -24.27 23.01 9.81
C GLN A 120 -23.83 24.46 9.54
N ASP A 121 -23.70 25.29 10.57
CA ASP A 121 -23.28 26.68 10.42
C ASP A 121 -22.57 27.19 11.68
N ILE A 122 -21.28 26.85 11.80
CA ILE A 122 -20.43 27.34 12.88
C ILE A 122 -20.30 28.89 12.86
N LEU A 123 -20.61 29.58 11.76
CA LEU A 123 -20.56 31.04 11.71
C LEU A 123 -21.74 31.69 12.45
N THR A 124 -22.81 30.91 12.69
CA THR A 124 -23.94 31.34 13.54
C THR A 124 -23.76 30.96 15.01
N THR A 125 -22.70 30.25 15.35
CA THR A 125 -22.40 29.91 16.74
C THR A 125 -21.50 30.97 17.37
N GLU A 126 -21.45 30.97 18.70
CA GLU A 126 -20.56 31.86 19.47
C GLU A 126 -19.09 31.39 19.44
N PHE A 127 -18.78 30.33 18.67
CA PHE A 127 -17.42 29.82 18.47
C PHE A 127 -16.85 30.31 17.15
N ALA A 128 -15.54 30.60 17.14
CA ALA A 128 -14.84 30.78 15.89
C ALA A 128 -14.85 29.49 15.03
N PRO A 129 -14.89 29.60 13.69
CA PRO A 129 -14.86 28.48 12.75
C PRO A 129 -13.46 27.85 12.62
N VAL A 130 -12.72 27.76 13.72
CA VAL A 130 -11.34 27.30 13.78
C VAL A 130 -11.27 26.11 14.74
N VAL A 131 -10.67 25.03 14.26
CA VAL A 131 -10.40 23.85 15.08
C VAL A 131 -8.92 23.55 15.09
N HIS A 132 -8.43 23.14 16.25
CA HIS A 132 -7.08 22.71 16.51
C HIS A 132 -7.09 21.23 16.90
N VAL A 133 -6.42 20.38 16.13
CA VAL A 133 -6.15 18.98 16.48
C VAL A 133 -4.70 18.89 16.96
N ILE A 134 -4.48 18.42 18.18
CA ILE A 134 -3.17 18.32 18.81
C ILE A 134 -2.69 16.87 18.70
N TRP A 135 -1.74 16.62 17.80
CA TRP A 135 -1.14 15.30 17.60
C TRP A 135 0.15 15.16 18.41
N CYS A 136 0.09 14.29 19.42
CA CYS A 136 1.14 14.12 20.42
C CYS A 136 1.99 12.85 20.25
N ASP A 137 1.61 11.98 19.31
CA ASP A 137 2.22 10.67 19.18
C ASP A 137 3.63 10.74 18.57
N VAL A 138 4.46 9.79 18.98
CA VAL A 138 5.75 9.51 18.33
C VAL A 138 5.54 8.28 17.46
N GLY A 139 5.74 8.42 16.15
CA GLY A 139 5.55 7.30 15.21
C GLY A 139 4.81 7.71 13.95
N PRO A 140 4.21 6.74 13.24
CA PRO A 140 3.45 7.01 12.04
C PRO A 140 2.10 7.66 12.33
N PHE A 141 1.59 8.43 11.37
CA PHE A 141 0.24 8.99 11.43
C PHE A 141 -0.79 7.91 11.08
N THR A 142 -1.29 7.20 12.09
CA THR A 142 -2.22 6.07 11.94
C THR A 142 -3.65 6.45 11.53
N PHE A 143 -4.45 5.45 11.18
CA PHE A 143 -5.86 5.64 10.81
C PHE A 143 -6.72 6.17 11.97
N ALA A 144 -6.32 5.96 13.23
CA ALA A 144 -6.99 6.59 14.38
C ALA A 144 -6.90 8.12 14.30
N HIS A 145 -5.70 8.65 14.02
CA HIS A 145 -5.50 10.09 13.82
C HIS A 145 -6.26 10.62 12.60
N PHE A 146 -6.31 9.82 11.52
CA PHE A 146 -7.11 10.11 10.34
C PHE A 146 -8.59 10.29 10.66
N LEU A 147 -9.16 9.37 11.47
CA LEU A 147 -10.54 9.46 11.93
C LEU A 147 -10.78 10.69 12.81
N THR A 148 -9.85 11.05 13.71
CA THR A 148 -9.94 12.28 14.52
C THR A 148 -10.08 13.52 13.63
N VAL A 149 -9.15 13.70 12.68
CA VAL A 149 -9.16 14.87 11.77
C VAL A 149 -10.41 14.89 10.90
N LEU A 150 -10.80 13.75 10.31
CA LEU A 150 -12.02 13.68 9.49
C LEU A 150 -13.30 13.90 10.30
N SER A 151 -13.39 13.36 11.52
CA SER A 151 -14.55 13.56 12.38
C SER A 151 -14.70 15.03 12.74
N THR A 152 -13.60 15.69 13.07
CA THR A 152 -13.53 17.12 13.33
C THR A 152 -14.01 17.93 12.13
N PHE A 153 -13.48 17.64 10.94
CA PHE A 153 -13.88 18.31 9.71
C PHE A 153 -15.37 18.10 9.39
N LYS A 154 -15.85 16.85 9.44
CA LYS A 154 -17.22 16.50 9.06
C LYS A 154 -18.28 16.96 10.06
N VAL A 155 -17.97 16.97 11.35
CA VAL A 155 -18.95 17.29 12.39
C VAL A 155 -18.98 18.78 12.69
N LEU A 156 -17.83 19.46 12.70
CA LEU A 156 -17.73 20.87 13.08
C LEU A 156 -17.66 21.82 11.87
N SER A 157 -17.39 21.31 10.66
CA SER A 157 -17.30 22.08 9.42
C SER A 157 -16.44 23.36 9.52
N PRO A 158 -15.18 23.28 10.03
CA PRO A 158 -14.37 24.45 10.27
C PRO A 158 -13.90 25.11 8.96
N SER A 159 -13.71 26.43 9.00
CA SER A 159 -13.04 27.18 7.94
C SER A 159 -11.52 26.97 7.94
N VAL A 160 -10.94 26.72 9.12
CA VAL A 160 -9.52 26.37 9.29
C VAL A 160 -9.39 25.22 10.29
N LEU A 161 -8.68 24.16 9.89
CA LEU A 161 -8.35 23.02 10.74
C LEU A 161 -6.84 22.97 10.92
N ASN A 162 -6.36 23.42 12.07
CA ASN A 162 -4.94 23.38 12.42
C ASN A 162 -4.58 22.00 12.98
N LEU A 163 -3.70 21.26 12.32
CA LEU A 163 -3.08 20.06 12.88
C LEU A 163 -1.73 20.45 13.49
N HIS A 164 -1.68 20.50 14.82
CA HIS A 164 -0.45 20.76 15.55
C HIS A 164 0.33 19.47 15.73
N ILE A 165 1.59 19.48 15.30
CA ILE A 165 2.51 18.35 15.36
C ILE A 165 3.76 18.75 16.16
N ILE A 166 4.31 17.81 16.93
CA ILE A 166 5.60 18.02 17.62
C ILE A 166 6.76 17.85 16.64
N LYS A 167 6.66 16.82 15.78
CA LYS A 167 7.59 16.50 14.71
C LYS A 167 6.81 15.93 13.53
N GLU A 168 7.43 15.85 12.36
CA GLU A 168 6.83 15.13 11.24
C GLU A 168 6.62 13.64 11.61
N PRO A 169 5.50 13.03 11.20
CA PRO A 169 5.28 11.61 11.43
C PRO A 169 6.34 10.73 10.78
N ASP A 170 6.64 9.61 11.43
CA ASP A 170 7.59 8.65 10.91
C ASP A 170 6.98 7.96 9.67
N LEU A 171 7.74 7.90 8.59
CA LEU A 171 7.32 7.21 7.36
C LEU A 171 7.69 5.73 7.48
N ASP A 172 6.76 4.84 7.14
CA ASP A 172 7.08 3.42 7.04
C ASP A 172 7.74 3.11 5.67
N PRO A 173 8.72 2.17 5.63
CA PRO A 173 9.49 1.89 4.41
C PRO A 173 8.64 1.46 3.21
N ASP A 174 7.54 0.75 3.46
CA ASP A 174 6.66 0.16 2.45
C ASP A 174 5.50 1.09 2.05
N GLY A 175 5.32 2.20 2.77
CA GLY A 175 4.37 3.27 2.46
C GLY A 175 2.90 2.96 2.79
N TYR A 176 2.62 2.28 3.91
CA TYR A 176 1.27 2.05 4.41
C TYR A 176 0.65 3.29 5.05
N PHE A 177 1.37 4.03 5.89
CA PHE A 177 0.83 5.13 6.71
C PHE A 177 0.75 6.45 5.95
N GLN A 178 0.11 6.43 4.77
CA GLN A 178 -0.07 7.61 3.90
C GLN A 178 -1.27 8.49 4.29
N PHE A 179 -1.83 8.31 5.49
CA PHE A 179 -3.05 8.99 5.91
C PHE A 179 -2.91 10.51 6.04
N LEU A 180 -1.78 11.02 6.55
CA LEU A 180 -1.56 12.47 6.62
C LEU A 180 -1.39 13.10 5.23
N PRO A 181 -0.52 12.57 4.33
CA PRO A 181 -0.46 13.05 2.94
C PRO A 181 -1.81 13.00 2.22
N ASP A 182 -2.66 12.00 2.52
CA ASP A 182 -4.01 11.94 1.99
C ASP A 182 -4.89 13.10 2.49
N LEU A 183 -4.83 13.42 3.79
CA LEU A 183 -5.55 14.57 4.36
C LEU A 183 -5.04 15.91 3.81
N GLU A 184 -3.72 16.11 3.72
CA GLU A 184 -3.11 17.34 3.18
C GLU A 184 -3.56 17.62 1.74
N ARG A 185 -3.81 16.56 0.98
CA ARG A 185 -4.33 16.66 -0.38
C ARG A 185 -5.85 16.85 -0.42
N ASP A 186 -6.60 16.10 0.39
CA ASP A 186 -8.05 15.97 0.26
C ASP A 186 -8.85 16.96 1.11
N LEU A 187 -8.23 17.58 2.13
CA LEU A 187 -8.88 18.54 3.01
C LEU A 187 -8.32 19.95 2.79
N PRO A 188 -8.99 20.80 1.98
CA PRO A 188 -8.59 22.19 1.77
C PRO A 188 -8.36 23.03 3.05
N PRO A 189 -9.13 22.88 4.15
CA PRO A 189 -8.92 23.71 5.34
C PRO A 189 -7.80 23.22 6.26
N LEU A 190 -7.15 22.08 5.96
CA LEU A 190 -6.09 21.53 6.81
C LEU A 190 -4.81 22.36 6.73
N VAL A 191 -4.33 22.81 7.87
CA VAL A 191 -3.08 23.56 8.02
C VAL A 191 -2.21 22.87 9.06
N LYS A 192 -1.04 22.38 8.65
CA LYS A 192 -0.06 21.78 9.56
C LYS A 192 0.74 22.86 10.29
N LYS A 193 0.91 22.72 11.61
CA LYS A 193 1.65 23.67 12.47
C LYS A 193 2.56 22.92 13.42
N ILE A 194 3.70 23.51 13.77
CA ILE A 194 4.51 23.03 14.88
C ILE A 194 3.85 23.43 16.19
N LEU A 195 3.71 22.47 17.11
CA LEU A 195 3.13 22.71 18.43
C LEU A 195 4.06 23.62 19.25
N ILE A 196 3.53 24.78 19.67
CA ILE A 196 4.28 25.80 20.43
C ILE A 196 4.28 25.50 21.93
N HIS A 197 3.24 24.85 22.44
CA HIS A 197 3.05 24.53 23.86
C HIS A 197 3.15 23.01 24.10
N PRO A 198 4.34 22.47 24.48
CA PRO A 198 4.52 21.03 24.71
C PRO A 198 3.62 20.46 25.82
N ASP A 199 3.21 21.32 26.76
CA ASP A 199 2.32 20.96 27.87
C ASP A 199 0.94 20.47 27.37
N ALA A 200 0.52 20.87 26.16
CA ALA A 200 -0.67 20.34 25.51
C ALA A 200 -0.61 18.82 25.28
N CYS A 201 0.60 18.24 25.23
CA CYS A 201 0.83 16.82 25.06
C CYS A 201 1.29 16.13 26.33
N PHE A 202 2.23 16.74 27.05
CA PHE A 202 2.96 16.08 28.12
C PHE A 202 2.62 16.59 29.53
N GLY A 203 1.82 17.65 29.63
CA GLY A 203 1.37 18.18 30.90
C GLY A 203 0.37 17.26 31.60
N ASN A 204 0.16 17.50 32.88
CA ASN A 204 -0.98 16.97 33.62
C ASN A 204 -2.30 17.59 33.10
N LYS A 205 -3.45 17.15 33.63
CA LYS A 205 -4.76 17.61 33.17
C LYS A 205 -4.93 19.14 33.21
N GLU A 206 -4.44 19.79 34.28
CA GLU A 206 -4.55 21.24 34.45
C GLU A 206 -3.64 21.96 33.46
N GLU A 207 -2.38 21.54 33.37
CA GLU A 207 -1.40 22.06 32.41
C GLU A 207 -1.88 21.94 30.96
N LYS A 208 -2.44 20.78 30.59
CA LYS A 208 -3.07 20.56 29.28
C LYS A 208 -4.24 21.49 29.04
N THR A 209 -5.07 21.73 30.06
CA THR A 209 -6.23 22.62 29.96
C THR A 209 -5.77 24.04 29.65
N ILE A 210 -4.78 24.54 30.40
CA ILE A 210 -4.19 25.87 30.17
C ILE A 210 -3.56 25.94 28.78
N ALA A 211 -2.81 24.91 28.36
CA ALA A 211 -2.20 24.86 27.04
C ALA A 211 -3.25 24.88 25.90
N TYR A 212 -4.36 24.14 26.04
CA TYR A 212 -5.46 24.16 25.07
C TYR A 212 -6.13 25.54 25.01
N MET A 213 -6.38 26.18 26.16
CA MET A 213 -6.91 27.55 26.22
C MET A 213 -5.98 28.56 25.55
N ASN A 214 -4.66 28.45 25.78
CA ASN A 214 -3.68 29.31 25.13
C ASN A 214 -3.66 29.12 23.60
N ILE A 215 -3.86 27.89 23.12
CA ILE A 215 -3.98 27.60 21.68
C ILE A 215 -5.23 28.28 21.09
N LEU A 216 -6.35 28.30 21.81
CA LEU A 216 -7.59 28.97 21.38
C LEU A 216 -7.46 30.50 21.41
N GLY A 217 -6.84 31.03 22.47
CA GLY A 217 -6.68 32.47 22.71
C GLY A 217 -8.01 33.24 22.63
N ALA A 218 -7.95 34.53 22.29
CA ALA A 218 -9.13 35.37 22.13
C ALA A 218 -10.13 34.88 21.07
N THR A 219 -9.63 34.17 20.06
CA THR A 219 -10.44 33.68 18.95
C THR A 219 -11.48 32.66 19.43
N GLY A 220 -11.16 31.88 20.47
CA GLY A 220 -11.97 30.73 20.87
C GLY A 220 -11.91 29.62 19.83
N GLY A 221 -12.96 28.81 19.76
CA GLY A 221 -13.04 27.65 18.86
C GLY A 221 -12.84 26.34 19.61
N PHE A 222 -12.17 25.38 18.97
CA PHE A 222 -12.06 24.00 19.45
C PHE A 222 -10.61 23.51 19.48
N ALA A 223 -10.22 22.83 20.55
CA ALA A 223 -8.93 22.17 20.72
C ALA A 223 -9.16 20.70 21.10
N ILE A 224 -8.69 19.78 20.28
CA ILE A 224 -9.04 18.36 20.33
C ILE A 224 -7.76 17.52 20.32
N ASN A 225 -7.66 16.56 21.22
CA ASN A 225 -6.57 15.59 21.22
C ASN A 225 -6.61 14.70 19.96
N GLY A 226 -5.44 14.39 19.40
CA GLY A 226 -5.26 13.65 18.14
C GLY A 226 -5.87 12.24 18.08
N ARG A 227 -6.33 11.68 19.19
CA ARG A 227 -6.98 10.35 19.28
C ARG A 227 -8.46 10.42 19.69
N THR A 228 -9.09 11.60 19.58
CA THR A 228 -10.51 11.79 19.94
C THR A 228 -11.38 11.92 18.69
N VAL A 229 -12.29 10.98 18.51
CA VAL A 229 -13.28 11.00 17.42
C VAL A 229 -14.57 11.65 17.92
N ILE A 230 -15.06 12.67 17.23
CA ILE A 230 -16.32 13.36 17.55
C ILE A 230 -17.48 12.72 16.78
N ALA A 231 -18.65 12.62 17.42
CA ALA A 231 -19.88 12.10 16.85
C ALA A 231 -20.97 13.19 16.76
N PRO A 232 -21.71 13.27 15.65
CA PRO A 232 -22.95 14.05 15.60
C PRO A 232 -23.98 13.54 16.62
N SER A 233 -24.54 14.45 17.42
CA SER A 233 -25.64 14.13 18.32
C SER A 233 -26.48 15.37 18.67
N PRO A 234 -27.74 15.19 19.14
CA PRO A 234 -28.53 16.27 19.71
C PRO A 234 -27.83 16.94 20.91
N ALA A 235 -27.23 16.13 21.78
CA ALA A 235 -26.53 16.58 22.98
C ALA A 235 -25.34 17.50 22.65
N LEU A 236 -24.69 17.34 21.49
CA LEU A 236 -23.60 18.21 21.06
C LEU A 236 -24.06 19.66 20.93
N LYS A 237 -25.24 19.90 20.34
CA LYS A 237 -25.79 21.28 20.20
C LYS A 237 -26.11 21.90 21.55
N ILE A 238 -26.58 21.10 22.51
CA ILE A 238 -26.92 21.57 23.86
C ILE A 238 -25.64 21.96 24.61
N ILE A 239 -24.63 21.09 24.57
CA ILE A 239 -23.38 21.30 25.28
C ILE A 239 -22.66 22.54 24.73
N LEU A 240 -22.59 22.70 23.41
CA LEU A 240 -22.02 23.90 22.78
C LEU A 240 -22.77 25.21 23.11
N GLY A 241 -23.92 25.18 23.78
CA GLY A 241 -24.54 26.38 24.35
C GLY A 241 -23.79 26.99 25.54
N HIS A 242 -22.85 26.28 26.17
CA HIS A 242 -22.03 26.79 27.26
C HIS A 242 -20.79 27.52 26.74
N GLU A 243 -20.34 28.54 27.48
CA GLU A 243 -19.18 29.38 27.13
C GLU A 243 -17.89 28.58 27.02
N ILE A 244 -17.71 27.59 27.91
CA ILE A 244 -16.58 26.66 27.89
C ILE A 244 -17.09 25.23 28.03
N ASN A 245 -16.51 24.32 27.25
CA ASN A 245 -16.85 22.91 27.24
C ASN A 245 -15.57 22.09 27.35
N ILE A 246 -15.51 21.19 28.34
CA ILE A 246 -14.34 20.35 28.60
C ILE A 246 -14.75 18.89 28.57
N ALA A 247 -14.12 18.11 27.70
CA ALA A 247 -14.27 16.67 27.69
C ALA A 247 -13.03 15.97 28.26
N THR A 248 -13.28 15.00 29.12
CA THR A 248 -12.25 14.11 29.64
C THR A 248 -12.54 12.66 29.30
N GLN A 249 -11.51 11.83 29.41
CA GLN A 249 -11.67 10.39 29.29
C GLN A 249 -12.51 9.79 30.44
N GLY A 250 -13.29 8.75 30.15
CA GLY A 250 -14.26 8.17 31.09
C GLY A 250 -13.71 7.21 32.17
N ASP A 251 -12.51 6.66 32.01
CA ASP A 251 -11.87 5.76 32.97
C ASP A 251 -11.05 6.52 34.04
N GLY A 252 -10.72 5.86 35.15
CA GLY A 252 -10.27 6.47 36.41
C GLY A 252 -8.97 7.27 36.41
N ASN A 253 -8.40 7.60 35.24
CA ASN A 253 -7.29 8.54 35.09
C ASN A 253 -7.58 9.48 33.89
N ALA A 254 -8.61 10.33 34.07
CA ALA A 254 -9.27 11.06 32.99
C ALA A 254 -8.37 12.14 32.35
N ASP A 255 -7.71 11.78 31.23
CA ASP A 255 -6.94 12.73 30.43
C ASP A 255 -7.85 13.77 29.75
N LEU A 256 -7.30 14.93 29.40
CA LEU A 256 -7.99 15.97 28.65
C LEU A 256 -8.08 15.60 27.16
N LEU A 257 -9.30 15.61 26.62
CA LEU A 257 -9.54 15.19 25.23
C LEU A 257 -10.00 16.33 24.34
N PHE A 258 -10.73 17.29 24.90
CA PHE A 258 -11.43 18.32 24.14
C PHE A 258 -11.63 19.55 25.01
N VAL A 259 -11.38 20.72 24.44
CA VAL A 259 -11.77 22.02 24.98
C VAL A 259 -12.44 22.80 23.86
N ALA A 260 -13.61 23.39 24.12
CA ALA A 260 -14.18 24.40 23.25
C ALA A 260 -14.51 25.65 24.06
N ALA A 261 -14.23 26.83 23.51
CA ALA A 261 -14.51 28.10 24.15
C ALA A 261 -15.13 29.09 23.15
N HIS A 262 -16.14 29.85 23.58
CA HIS A 262 -16.69 30.96 22.77
C HIS A 262 -15.64 32.06 22.55
N THR A 263 -15.85 32.85 21.51
CA THR A 263 -14.99 33.98 21.19
C THR A 263 -14.98 35.02 22.32
N ASN A 264 -13.80 35.57 22.61
CA ASN A 264 -13.53 36.57 23.65
C ASN A 264 -13.80 36.15 25.12
N VAL A 265 -14.28 34.94 25.39
CA VAL A 265 -14.46 34.46 26.79
C VAL A 265 -13.13 34.45 27.53
N LEU A 266 -12.05 34.01 26.86
CA LEU A 266 -10.73 33.93 27.45
C LEU A 266 -10.05 35.30 27.66
N GLU A 267 -10.48 36.36 26.97
CA GLU A 267 -9.97 37.72 27.21
C GLU A 267 -10.45 38.29 28.55
N ASN A 268 -11.60 37.82 29.03
CA ASN A 268 -12.19 38.27 30.30
C ASN A 268 -11.59 37.57 31.53
N ILE A 269 -10.58 36.70 31.34
CA ILE A 269 -9.92 35.93 32.40
C ILE A 269 -8.51 36.49 32.59
N PRO A 270 -8.28 37.40 33.56
CA PRO A 270 -7.05 38.19 33.65
C PRO A 270 -5.83 37.43 34.20
N ASN A 271 -6.03 36.28 34.87
CA ASN A 271 -4.95 35.47 35.45
C ASN A 271 -5.37 33.99 35.68
N GLU A 272 -4.40 33.12 35.98
CA GLU A 272 -4.61 31.67 36.20
C GLU A 272 -5.53 31.34 37.39
N GLU A 273 -5.50 32.16 38.45
CA GLU A 273 -6.37 31.99 39.62
C GLU A 273 -7.85 32.28 39.27
N SER A 274 -8.08 33.26 38.39
CA SER A 274 -9.39 33.55 37.81
C SER A 274 -9.85 32.45 36.86
N LEU A 275 -8.93 31.83 36.10
CA LEU A 275 -9.23 30.70 35.23
C LEU A 275 -9.74 29.50 36.04
N THR A 276 -9.06 29.16 37.14
CA THR A 276 -9.47 28.04 38.01
C THR A 276 -10.88 28.26 38.59
N THR A 277 -11.17 29.49 39.03
CA THR A 277 -12.49 29.87 39.54
C THR A 277 -13.55 29.82 38.43
N PHE A 278 -13.20 30.26 37.23
CA PHE A 278 -14.10 30.28 36.07
C PHE A 278 -14.42 28.85 35.57
N LEU A 279 -13.43 27.97 35.57
CA LEU A 279 -13.57 26.55 35.23
C LEU A 279 -14.47 25.78 36.22
N GLN A 280 -14.71 26.32 37.41
CA GLN A 280 -15.65 25.77 38.41
C GLN A 280 -17.03 26.44 38.36
N SER A 281 -17.22 27.44 37.50
CA SER A 281 -18.48 28.16 37.35
C SER A 281 -19.47 27.43 36.45
N HIS A 282 -20.74 27.85 36.47
CA HIS A 282 -21.80 27.34 35.60
C HIS A 282 -21.59 27.68 34.11
N ALA A 283 -20.61 28.53 33.77
CA ALA A 283 -20.24 28.83 32.39
C ALA A 283 -19.43 27.69 31.74
N THR A 284 -18.88 26.78 32.55
CA THR A 284 -18.10 25.63 32.09
C THR A 284 -18.90 24.34 32.22
N GLU A 285 -19.07 23.62 31.12
CA GLU A 285 -19.70 22.30 31.10
C GLU A 285 -18.65 21.18 30.96
N TYR A 286 -18.78 20.15 31.78
CA TYR A 286 -17.91 18.97 31.76
C TYR A 286 -18.66 17.73 31.27
N PHE A 287 -18.08 17.05 30.29
CA PHE A 287 -18.61 15.78 29.81
C PHE A 287 -17.51 14.75 29.59
N LYS A 288 -17.91 13.50 29.35
CA LYS A 288 -16.99 12.38 29.19
C LYS A 288 -17.03 11.82 27.77
N CYS A 289 -15.86 11.52 27.22
CA CYS A 289 -15.74 10.68 26.02
C CYS A 289 -15.53 9.23 26.45
N GLU A 290 -16.31 8.33 25.87
CA GLU A 290 -16.20 6.90 26.15
C GLU A 290 -15.11 6.25 25.29
N SER A 291 -14.60 5.10 25.74
CA SER A 291 -13.75 4.28 24.86
C SER A 291 -14.53 3.76 23.65
N VAL A 292 -13.81 3.41 22.58
CA VAL A 292 -14.38 2.82 21.35
C VAL A 292 -15.34 1.66 21.64
N ARG A 293 -15.05 0.85 22.67
CA ARG A 293 -15.85 -0.33 23.05
C ARG A 293 -17.18 0.04 23.72
N LEU A 294 -17.25 1.19 24.38
CA LEU A 294 -18.41 1.66 25.13
C LEU A 294 -19.22 2.72 24.38
N PHE A 295 -18.73 3.20 23.24
CA PHE A 295 -19.44 4.15 22.40
C PHE A 295 -20.83 3.64 22.00
N SER A 296 -21.86 4.47 22.19
CA SER A 296 -23.21 4.17 21.72
C SER A 296 -23.99 5.41 21.30
N PHE A 297 -24.74 5.28 20.21
CA PHE A 297 -25.68 6.33 19.77
C PHE A 297 -26.90 6.45 20.68
N VAL A 298 -27.29 5.37 21.37
CA VAL A 298 -28.45 5.37 22.28
C VAL A 298 -28.16 6.25 23.49
N SER A 299 -26.94 6.16 24.01
CA SER A 299 -26.45 6.99 25.11
C SER A 299 -26.05 8.40 24.67
N GLN A 300 -26.22 8.73 23.39
CA GLN A 300 -25.88 10.03 22.79
C GLN A 300 -24.43 10.48 23.05
N ASN A 301 -23.50 9.54 23.08
CA ASN A 301 -22.09 9.84 23.30
C ASN A 301 -21.58 10.86 22.27
N LEU A 302 -20.98 11.95 22.74
CA LEU A 302 -20.48 13.03 21.88
C LEU A 302 -19.17 12.69 21.18
N CYS A 303 -18.39 11.82 21.78
CA CYS A 303 -17.02 11.54 21.38
C CYS A 303 -16.56 10.18 21.87
N SER A 304 -15.51 9.67 21.24
CA SER A 304 -14.82 8.47 21.66
C SER A 304 -13.31 8.62 21.62
N PHE A 305 -12.63 8.13 22.66
CA PHE A 305 -11.18 8.09 22.72
C PHE A 305 -10.65 6.76 22.15
N VAL A 306 -9.72 6.87 21.20
CA VAL A 306 -9.16 5.75 20.42
C VAL A 306 -7.78 5.36 20.97
N HIS A 307 -7.80 4.48 21.97
CA HIS A 307 -6.59 3.98 22.63
C HIS A 307 -5.69 3.14 21.73
N GLU A 308 -6.29 2.24 20.94
CA GLU A 308 -5.60 1.26 20.11
C GLU A 308 -5.62 1.73 18.65
N ASP A 309 -4.58 1.38 17.88
CA ASP A 309 -4.61 1.66 16.44
C ASP A 309 -5.66 0.78 15.76
N ILE A 310 -6.55 1.44 15.00
CA ILE A 310 -7.62 0.80 14.25
C ILE A 310 -7.17 0.71 12.78
N LEU A 311 -7.47 -0.39 12.11
CA LEU A 311 -7.22 -0.54 10.67
C LEU A 311 -8.53 -0.40 9.88
N PRO A 312 -8.52 0.16 8.65
CA PRO A 312 -9.71 0.29 7.83
C PRO A 312 -10.48 -1.03 7.67
N VAL A 313 -9.78 -2.13 7.38
CA VAL A 313 -10.40 -3.45 7.14
C VAL A 313 -11.21 -3.97 8.33
N ILE A 314 -10.85 -3.59 9.56
CA ILE A 314 -11.56 -4.01 10.79
C ILE A 314 -12.97 -3.42 10.80
N ILE A 315 -13.11 -2.16 10.37
CA ILE A 315 -14.40 -1.47 10.41
C ILE A 315 -15.30 -1.81 9.21
N PHE A 316 -14.84 -2.46 8.14
CA PHE A 316 -15.67 -2.69 6.94
C PHE A 316 -16.92 -3.52 7.20
N ASN A 317 -16.78 -4.59 7.99
CA ASN A 317 -17.88 -5.48 8.36
C ASN A 317 -18.25 -5.40 9.86
N GLY A 318 -17.57 -4.53 10.62
CA GLY A 318 -17.82 -4.29 12.03
C GLY A 318 -19.29 -3.92 12.31
N THR A 319 -19.77 -4.23 13.50
CA THR A 319 -21.20 -4.08 13.88
C THR A 319 -21.42 -3.29 15.15
N SER A 320 -20.35 -2.78 15.77
CA SER A 320 -20.46 -1.86 16.90
C SER A 320 -20.94 -0.49 16.43
N ASP A 321 -21.54 0.29 17.34
CA ASP A 321 -21.96 1.66 17.05
C ASP A 321 -20.76 2.52 16.60
N PHE A 322 -19.56 2.27 17.16
CA PHE A 322 -18.34 2.94 16.71
C PHE A 322 -17.93 2.52 15.29
N ASP A 323 -18.07 1.25 14.90
CA ASP A 323 -17.77 0.83 13.52
C ASP A 323 -18.68 1.56 12.52
N HIS A 324 -19.96 1.74 12.87
CA HIS A 324 -20.91 2.53 12.08
C HIS A 324 -20.48 4.00 11.97
N LEU A 325 -20.08 4.62 13.10
CA LEU A 325 -19.57 5.99 13.12
C LEU A 325 -18.29 6.14 12.29
N ALA A 326 -17.29 5.28 12.51
CA ALA A 326 -16.00 5.31 11.84
C ALA A 326 -16.15 5.11 10.33
N ARG A 327 -17.06 4.24 9.88
CA ARG A 327 -17.37 4.10 8.45
C ARG A 327 -18.02 5.35 7.88
N TRP A 328 -18.95 5.98 8.60
CA TRP A 328 -19.55 7.23 8.14
C TRP A 328 -18.51 8.36 8.06
N ILE A 329 -17.61 8.45 9.04
CA ILE A 329 -16.49 9.41 9.04
C ILE A 329 -15.53 9.15 7.87
N ALA A 330 -15.05 7.93 7.68
CA ALA A 330 -14.03 7.64 6.66
C ALA A 330 -14.59 7.51 5.23
N TYR A 331 -15.83 7.03 5.08
CA TYR A 331 -16.39 6.63 3.78
C TYR A 331 -17.72 7.31 3.42
N GLY A 332 -18.32 8.07 4.34
CA GLY A 332 -19.57 8.80 4.10
C GLY A 332 -20.85 7.97 4.27
N SER A 333 -20.74 6.71 4.69
CA SER A 333 -21.90 5.88 5.05
C SER A 333 -21.58 4.96 6.21
N SER A 334 -22.54 4.74 7.11
CA SER A 334 -22.47 3.80 8.21
C SER A 334 -22.69 2.34 7.78
N LYS A 335 -23.08 2.11 6.52
CA LYS A 335 -23.29 0.79 5.92
C LYS A 335 -22.03 -0.05 5.89
N LYS A 336 -22.20 -1.37 5.89
CA LYS A 336 -21.11 -2.32 5.67
C LYS A 336 -20.50 -2.09 4.28
N LEU A 337 -19.18 -2.14 4.24
CA LEU A 337 -18.40 -1.87 3.05
C LEU A 337 -17.89 -3.18 2.45
N ILE A 338 -18.80 -3.94 1.84
CA ILE A 338 -18.52 -5.22 1.20
C ILE A 338 -18.90 -5.18 -0.28
N SER A 339 -18.17 -5.92 -1.11
CA SER A 339 -18.55 -6.11 -2.51
C SER A 339 -19.80 -6.98 -2.60
N MET A 340 -20.79 -6.50 -3.34
CA MET A 340 -22.04 -7.22 -3.59
C MET A 340 -22.01 -7.90 -4.96
N PRO A 341 -22.54 -9.13 -5.08
CA PRO A 341 -22.70 -9.76 -6.38
C PRO A 341 -23.78 -9.03 -7.19
N ALA A 342 -23.63 -9.00 -8.51
CA ALA A 342 -24.67 -8.58 -9.43
C ALA A 342 -25.75 -9.66 -9.59
N ASP A 343 -26.93 -9.27 -10.09
CA ASP A 343 -28.05 -10.19 -10.35
C ASP A 343 -27.84 -11.12 -11.56
N ARG A 344 -26.79 -10.86 -12.35
CA ARG A 344 -26.42 -11.64 -13.53
C ARG A 344 -24.91 -11.69 -13.69
N VAL A 345 -24.43 -12.65 -14.47
CA VAL A 345 -23.01 -12.76 -14.82
C VAL A 345 -22.55 -11.52 -15.57
N ILE A 346 -21.51 -10.86 -15.06
CA ILE A 346 -20.96 -9.62 -15.62
C ILE A 346 -19.51 -9.77 -16.09
N VAL A 347 -18.81 -10.81 -15.63
CA VAL A 347 -17.44 -11.10 -16.08
C VAL A 347 -17.47 -12.09 -17.25
N PRO A 348 -16.93 -11.75 -18.43
CA PRO A 348 -16.83 -12.70 -19.55
C PRO A 348 -15.83 -13.83 -19.25
N ASN A 349 -16.02 -15.02 -19.84
CA ASN A 349 -15.13 -16.17 -19.65
C ASN A 349 -13.95 -16.15 -20.64
N ILE A 350 -13.26 -15.01 -20.71
CA ILE A 350 -12.11 -14.82 -21.58
C ILE A 350 -10.86 -14.62 -20.73
N VAL A 351 -9.75 -15.18 -21.16
CA VAL A 351 -8.47 -15.08 -20.45
C VAL A 351 -7.53 -14.13 -21.15
N HIS A 352 -6.79 -13.36 -20.38
CA HIS A 352 -5.78 -12.41 -20.84
C HIS A 352 -4.42 -12.75 -20.24
N TYR A 353 -3.41 -12.86 -21.10
CA TYR A 353 -2.00 -12.94 -20.71
C TYR A 353 -1.23 -11.74 -21.28
N VAL A 354 -0.14 -11.35 -20.62
CA VAL A 354 0.78 -10.29 -21.10
C VAL A 354 2.16 -10.89 -21.43
N TRP A 355 2.57 -10.81 -22.69
CA TRP A 355 3.83 -11.35 -23.22
C TRP A 355 4.70 -10.24 -23.78
N LEU A 356 5.61 -9.71 -22.96
CA LEU A 356 6.50 -8.63 -23.37
C LEU A 356 7.91 -9.13 -23.66
N GLY A 357 8.47 -8.71 -24.78
CA GLY A 357 9.78 -9.08 -25.28
C GLY A 357 9.79 -10.35 -26.12
N GLN A 358 10.85 -10.49 -26.91
CA GLN A 358 11.06 -11.63 -27.80
C GLN A 358 11.67 -12.81 -27.03
N ARG A 359 10.88 -13.87 -26.82
CA ARG A 359 11.32 -15.12 -26.19
C ARG A 359 10.49 -16.32 -26.67
N GLU A 360 11.00 -17.53 -26.43
CA GLU A 360 10.27 -18.77 -26.72
C GLU A 360 9.17 -19.02 -25.69
N LEU A 361 8.06 -19.63 -26.12
CA LEU A 361 7.05 -20.16 -25.22
C LEU A 361 7.59 -21.44 -24.59
N ASP A 362 8.04 -21.36 -23.33
CA ASP A 362 8.51 -22.52 -22.59
C ASP A 362 7.37 -23.48 -22.21
N PHE A 363 7.75 -24.64 -21.67
CA PHE A 363 6.79 -25.68 -21.33
C PHE A 363 5.85 -25.28 -20.19
N PHE A 364 6.31 -24.48 -19.22
CA PHE A 364 5.48 -24.08 -18.10
C PHE A 364 4.41 -23.06 -18.55
N SER A 365 4.81 -22.05 -19.32
CA SER A 365 3.91 -21.09 -19.97
C SER A 365 2.90 -21.79 -20.89
N TYR A 366 3.35 -22.81 -21.63
CA TYR A 366 2.46 -23.64 -22.45
C TYR A 366 1.45 -24.42 -21.59
N LEU A 367 1.89 -24.98 -20.46
CA LEU A 367 1.01 -25.67 -19.51
C LEU A 367 -0.02 -24.72 -18.89
N SER A 368 0.38 -23.48 -18.55
CA SER A 368 -0.55 -22.43 -18.11
C SER A 368 -1.62 -22.17 -19.17
N LEU A 369 -1.22 -21.96 -20.43
CA LEU A 369 -2.14 -21.75 -21.53
C LEU A 369 -3.11 -22.93 -21.72
N LEU A 370 -2.62 -24.17 -21.64
CA LEU A 370 -3.46 -25.36 -21.70
C LEU A 370 -4.45 -25.43 -20.53
N SER A 371 -4.04 -25.02 -19.32
CA SER A 371 -4.95 -24.98 -18.17
C SER A 371 -6.10 -24.00 -18.40
N SER A 372 -5.82 -22.83 -19.00
CA SER A 372 -6.85 -21.87 -19.41
C SER A 372 -7.81 -22.43 -20.46
N LEU A 373 -7.31 -23.20 -21.43
CA LEU A 373 -8.12 -23.75 -22.51
C LEU A 373 -8.97 -24.97 -22.10
N HIS A 374 -8.44 -25.83 -21.23
CA HIS A 374 -8.99 -27.17 -21.01
C HIS A 374 -9.41 -27.46 -19.56
N VAL A 375 -8.88 -26.73 -18.59
CA VAL A 375 -9.31 -26.84 -17.19
C VAL A 375 -10.33 -25.75 -16.88
N LEU A 376 -9.92 -24.49 -17.07
CA LEU A 376 -10.76 -23.32 -16.91
C LEU A 376 -11.88 -23.23 -17.96
N GLN A 377 -11.64 -23.85 -19.13
CA GLN A 377 -12.53 -23.85 -20.28
C GLN A 377 -12.87 -22.42 -20.77
N ALA A 378 -11.85 -21.59 -20.94
CA ALA A 378 -12.02 -20.24 -21.48
C ALA A 378 -12.64 -20.26 -22.89
N ASP A 379 -13.55 -19.31 -23.14
CA ASP A 379 -14.19 -19.12 -24.44
C ASP A 379 -13.18 -18.59 -25.48
N SER A 380 -12.20 -17.81 -25.01
CA SER A 380 -11.08 -17.30 -25.80
C SER A 380 -9.92 -16.95 -24.87
N VAL A 381 -8.70 -17.10 -25.38
CA VAL A 381 -7.47 -16.68 -24.71
C VAL A 381 -6.76 -15.63 -25.55
N TYR A 382 -6.54 -14.45 -24.98
CA TYR A 382 -5.89 -13.33 -25.62
C TYR A 382 -4.49 -13.13 -25.03
N ILE A 383 -3.48 -13.16 -25.90
CA ILE A 383 -2.09 -12.92 -25.53
C ILE A 383 -1.71 -11.54 -26.05
N HIS A 384 -1.49 -10.62 -25.12
CA HIS A 384 -1.16 -9.22 -25.40
C HIS A 384 0.34 -9.01 -25.34
N GLY A 385 0.97 -8.56 -26.42
CA GLY A 385 2.43 -8.44 -26.45
C GLY A 385 2.97 -7.64 -27.62
N ASP A 386 4.22 -7.19 -27.49
CA ASP A 386 4.98 -6.47 -28.53
C ASP A 386 5.60 -7.44 -29.54
N TYR A 387 5.86 -8.67 -29.12
CA TYR A 387 6.29 -9.79 -29.96
C TYR A 387 5.40 -11.01 -29.75
N LYS A 388 5.16 -11.76 -30.83
CA LYS A 388 4.56 -13.09 -30.70
C LYS A 388 5.53 -14.02 -29.95
N PRO A 389 5.04 -14.95 -29.12
CA PRO A 389 5.87 -16.02 -28.59
C PRO A 389 6.54 -16.80 -29.73
N LEU A 390 7.71 -17.37 -29.47
CA LEU A 390 8.47 -18.17 -30.43
C LEU A 390 8.45 -19.66 -30.06
N GLY A 391 8.96 -20.50 -30.95
CA GLY A 391 9.19 -21.93 -30.69
C GLY A 391 8.00 -22.84 -31.04
N GLU A 392 8.24 -24.15 -31.01
CA GLU A 392 7.29 -25.17 -31.46
C GLU A 392 6.00 -25.20 -30.61
N LEU A 393 6.11 -24.93 -29.31
CA LEU A 393 4.96 -24.90 -28.41
C LEU A 393 4.00 -23.77 -28.76
N TRP A 394 4.52 -22.61 -29.18
CA TRP A 394 3.69 -21.53 -29.69
C TRP A 394 2.99 -21.92 -30.99
N GLU A 395 3.71 -22.55 -31.92
CA GLU A 395 3.18 -23.04 -33.18
C GLU A 395 2.07 -24.10 -32.98
N GLN A 396 2.14 -24.87 -31.89
CA GLN A 396 1.07 -25.77 -31.47
C GLN A 396 -0.11 -25.00 -30.86
N ALA A 397 0.15 -24.12 -29.89
CA ALA A 397 -0.85 -23.34 -29.19
C ALA A 397 -1.74 -22.52 -30.14
N ARG A 398 -1.14 -21.82 -31.11
CA ARG A 398 -1.85 -20.94 -32.05
C ARG A 398 -2.74 -21.67 -33.06
N ARG A 399 -2.76 -23.02 -33.07
CA ARG A 399 -3.68 -23.82 -33.89
C ARG A 399 -5.07 -23.92 -33.27
N ASP A 400 -5.19 -23.72 -31.96
CA ASP A 400 -6.49 -23.63 -31.31
C ASP A 400 -7.13 -22.28 -31.68
N PRO A 401 -8.33 -22.25 -32.31
CA PRO A 401 -8.96 -21.02 -32.77
C PRO A 401 -9.34 -20.05 -31.62
N ARG A 402 -9.34 -20.54 -30.36
CA ARG A 402 -9.59 -19.71 -29.18
C ARG A 402 -8.38 -18.87 -28.80
N VAL A 403 -7.17 -19.22 -29.25
CA VAL A 403 -5.92 -18.50 -28.93
C VAL A 403 -5.69 -17.38 -29.93
N LYS A 404 -5.62 -16.14 -29.43
CA LYS A 404 -5.50 -14.93 -30.23
C LYS A 404 -4.34 -14.08 -29.72
N PHE A 405 -3.43 -13.71 -30.63
CA PHE A 405 -2.38 -12.74 -30.32
C PHE A 405 -2.86 -11.32 -30.65
N ILE A 406 -2.68 -10.40 -29.70
CA ILE A 406 -3.03 -9.00 -29.83
C ILE A 406 -1.75 -8.17 -29.70
N ASN A 407 -1.37 -7.50 -30.78
CA ASN A 407 -0.19 -6.64 -30.78
C ASN A 407 -0.40 -5.47 -29.80
N ARG A 408 0.56 -5.28 -28.87
CA ARG A 408 0.60 -4.19 -27.91
C ARG A 408 2.05 -3.80 -27.65
N ASP A 409 2.36 -2.53 -27.87
CA ASP A 409 3.72 -2.03 -27.64
C ASP A 409 4.08 -2.06 -26.15
N PHE A 410 5.37 -2.19 -25.86
CA PHE A 410 5.90 -2.06 -24.51
C PHE A 410 5.68 -0.63 -23.99
N PRO A 411 4.99 -0.43 -22.85
CA PRO A 411 4.84 0.89 -22.26
C PRO A 411 6.20 1.33 -21.66
N ALA A 412 6.89 2.25 -22.31
CA ALA A 412 8.19 2.77 -21.81
C ALA A 412 8.04 3.66 -20.56
N SER A 413 6.83 4.15 -20.29
CA SER A 413 6.51 5.01 -19.14
C SER A 413 5.04 4.87 -18.75
N VAL A 414 4.71 5.19 -17.51
CA VAL A 414 3.35 5.24 -16.98
C VAL A 414 3.15 6.59 -16.27
N TYR A 415 2.10 7.33 -16.60
CA TYR A 415 1.85 8.71 -16.13
C TYR A 415 3.05 9.68 -16.31
N GLY A 416 3.85 9.47 -17.36
CA GLY A 416 5.06 10.28 -17.62
C GLY A 416 6.31 9.79 -16.89
N GLU A 417 6.16 8.89 -15.91
CA GLU A 417 7.28 8.28 -15.19
C GLU A 417 7.84 7.08 -15.96
N PRO A 418 9.16 7.03 -16.24
CA PRO A 418 9.75 5.97 -17.05
C PRO A 418 9.88 4.65 -16.27
N ILE A 419 9.65 3.53 -16.96
CA ILE A 419 9.92 2.19 -16.44
C ILE A 419 11.38 1.83 -16.76
N LYS A 420 12.26 1.76 -15.77
CA LYS A 420 13.70 1.55 -15.99
C LYS A 420 14.23 0.31 -15.29
N LEU A 421 13.94 0.17 -13.99
CA LEU A 421 14.55 -0.87 -13.16
C LEU A 421 13.88 -2.23 -13.33
N TYR A 422 12.55 -2.26 -13.37
CA TYR A 422 11.80 -3.50 -13.40
C TYR A 422 10.84 -3.52 -14.60
N LYS A 423 11.23 -4.25 -15.66
CA LYS A 423 10.38 -4.42 -16.84
C LYS A 423 9.02 -5.09 -16.51
N SER A 424 8.93 -5.83 -15.41
CA SER A 424 7.68 -6.43 -14.93
C SER A 424 6.60 -5.39 -14.61
N HIS A 425 6.98 -4.17 -14.23
CA HIS A 425 6.03 -3.09 -13.98
C HIS A 425 5.15 -2.75 -15.19
N ALA A 426 5.66 -2.98 -16.41
CA ALA A 426 4.85 -2.85 -17.62
C ALA A 426 3.66 -3.83 -17.62
N SER A 427 3.88 -5.05 -17.14
CA SER A 427 2.82 -6.06 -17.01
C SER A 427 1.81 -5.68 -15.93
N ASP A 428 2.28 -5.15 -14.79
CA ASP A 428 1.43 -4.69 -13.68
C ASP A 428 0.44 -3.60 -14.13
N TYR A 429 0.88 -2.69 -14.99
CA TYR A 429 0.00 -1.68 -15.59
C TYR A 429 -0.95 -2.30 -16.62
N LEU A 430 -0.41 -3.10 -17.56
CA LEU A 430 -1.18 -3.65 -18.68
C LEU A 430 -2.31 -4.58 -18.21
N ARG A 431 -2.09 -5.40 -17.16
CA ARG A 431 -3.14 -6.30 -16.64
C ARG A 431 -4.39 -5.53 -16.22
N ALA A 432 -4.21 -4.37 -15.58
CA ALA A 432 -5.32 -3.52 -15.17
C ALA A 432 -5.96 -2.79 -16.37
N ASP A 433 -5.18 -2.25 -17.31
CA ASP A 433 -5.70 -1.60 -18.54
C ASP A 433 -6.53 -2.56 -19.40
N ILE A 434 -6.04 -3.79 -19.58
CA ILE A 434 -6.71 -4.82 -20.37
C ILE A 434 -8.05 -5.19 -19.74
N LEU A 435 -8.05 -5.54 -18.44
CA LEU A 435 -9.29 -5.92 -17.76
C LEU A 435 -10.26 -4.74 -17.67
N LEU A 436 -9.79 -3.50 -17.53
CA LEU A 436 -10.69 -2.35 -17.50
C LEU A 436 -11.45 -2.21 -18.82
N ARG A 437 -10.81 -2.49 -19.96
CA ARG A 437 -11.44 -2.36 -21.29
C ARG A 437 -12.33 -3.54 -21.66
N TYR A 438 -11.87 -4.76 -21.38
CA TYR A 438 -12.48 -5.98 -21.92
C TYR A 438 -13.14 -6.86 -20.86
N GLY A 439 -12.84 -6.63 -19.59
CA GLY A 439 -13.14 -7.57 -18.51
C GLY A 439 -12.41 -8.90 -18.71
N GLY A 440 -12.90 -9.93 -18.05
CA GLY A 440 -12.38 -11.28 -18.16
C GLY A 440 -11.51 -11.68 -16.98
N ILE A 441 -10.58 -12.58 -17.25
CA ILE A 441 -9.68 -13.20 -16.28
C ILE A 441 -8.26 -12.91 -16.75
N TYR A 442 -7.50 -12.15 -15.98
CA TYR A 442 -6.07 -12.03 -16.19
C TYR A 442 -5.36 -13.20 -15.52
N ALA A 443 -4.31 -13.71 -16.16
CA ALA A 443 -3.40 -14.72 -15.61
C ALA A 443 -1.94 -14.34 -15.92
N ASP A 444 -1.05 -14.46 -14.93
CA ASP A 444 0.40 -14.55 -15.18
C ASP A 444 0.74 -15.91 -15.83
N TRP A 445 1.88 -16.00 -16.51
CA TRP A 445 2.27 -17.18 -17.30
C TRP A 445 2.62 -18.42 -16.49
N ASP A 446 2.80 -18.21 -15.20
CA ASP A 446 3.20 -19.16 -14.18
C ASP A 446 2.01 -19.52 -13.25
N VAL A 447 0.80 -19.27 -13.75
CA VAL A 447 -0.49 -19.69 -13.16
C VAL A 447 -1.00 -20.98 -13.81
N ILE A 448 -1.39 -21.97 -13.01
CA ILE A 448 -2.16 -23.14 -13.46
C ILE A 448 -3.57 -23.10 -12.86
N PHE A 449 -4.59 -23.09 -13.72
CA PHE A 449 -5.98 -23.26 -13.29
C PHE A 449 -6.27 -24.72 -12.92
N LEU A 450 -7.03 -24.91 -11.85
CA LEU A 450 -7.38 -26.22 -11.30
C LEU A 450 -8.86 -26.59 -11.52
N GLN A 451 -9.69 -25.58 -11.79
CA GLN A 451 -11.11 -25.70 -12.09
C GLN A 451 -11.61 -24.47 -12.87
N GLU A 452 -12.86 -24.50 -13.32
CA GLU A 452 -13.55 -23.36 -13.93
C GLU A 452 -13.73 -22.22 -12.91
N ILE A 453 -13.82 -20.97 -13.37
CA ILE A 453 -14.19 -19.85 -12.47
C ILE A 453 -15.68 -19.98 -12.15
N PRO A 454 -16.05 -20.17 -10.86
CA PRO A 454 -17.43 -20.34 -10.48
C PRO A 454 -18.22 -19.06 -10.76
N LEU A 455 -19.51 -19.23 -11.06
CA LEU A 455 -20.41 -18.09 -11.32
C LEU A 455 -20.39 -17.07 -10.19
N SER A 456 -20.31 -17.52 -8.93
CA SER A 456 -20.24 -16.65 -7.75
C SER A 456 -19.11 -15.62 -7.84
N VAL A 457 -17.96 -15.96 -8.42
CA VAL A 457 -16.84 -15.02 -8.62
C VAL A 457 -17.11 -14.07 -9.79
N ARG A 458 -17.77 -14.55 -10.84
CA ARG A 458 -18.11 -13.78 -12.06
C ARG A 458 -19.33 -12.85 -11.91
N LEU A 459 -19.98 -12.86 -10.75
CA LEU A 459 -21.03 -11.90 -10.37
C LEU A 459 -20.45 -10.63 -9.74
N HIS A 460 -19.21 -10.64 -9.26
CA HIS A 460 -18.58 -9.45 -8.68
C HIS A 460 -17.87 -8.62 -9.76
N SER A 461 -17.86 -7.29 -9.57
CA SER A 461 -17.24 -6.35 -10.53
C SER A 461 -15.74 -6.56 -10.67
N THR A 462 -15.03 -6.81 -9.57
CA THR A 462 -13.66 -7.30 -9.57
C THR A 462 -13.48 -8.28 -8.40
N THR A 463 -12.73 -9.35 -8.61
CA THR A 463 -12.31 -10.30 -7.58
C THR A 463 -10.79 -10.48 -7.62
N ALA A 464 -10.15 -10.36 -6.46
CA ALA A 464 -8.71 -10.60 -6.26
C ALA A 464 -8.44 -11.48 -5.02
N ASN A 465 -7.17 -11.81 -4.81
CA ASN A 465 -6.69 -12.67 -3.74
C ASN A 465 -5.63 -11.94 -2.90
N VAL A 466 -5.66 -12.15 -1.58
CA VAL A 466 -4.58 -11.66 -0.69
C VAL A 466 -3.36 -12.56 -0.78
N ASP A 467 -2.19 -11.97 -0.60
CA ASP A 467 -0.93 -12.69 -0.63
C ASP A 467 -0.42 -13.01 0.79
N TRP A 468 0.57 -13.91 0.87
CA TRP A 468 1.15 -14.35 2.14
C TRP A 468 2.28 -13.50 2.73
N PRO A 469 3.15 -12.79 1.98
CA PRO A 469 4.31 -12.15 2.57
C PRO A 469 3.91 -11.01 3.49
N GLU A 470 4.50 -10.99 4.68
CA GLU A 470 4.42 -9.84 5.58
C GLU A 470 5.20 -8.66 4.98
N THR A 471 4.54 -7.50 4.91
CA THR A 471 5.01 -6.33 4.16
C THR A 471 4.92 -5.08 5.01
N GLY A 472 5.89 -4.93 5.92
CA GLY A 472 5.96 -3.79 6.82
C GLY A 472 4.68 -3.63 7.65
N ALA A 473 4.06 -2.46 7.56
CA ALA A 473 2.83 -2.13 8.29
C ALA A 473 1.53 -2.53 7.58
N PHE A 474 1.60 -3.10 6.37
CA PHE A 474 0.41 -3.54 5.65
C PHE A 474 -0.26 -4.73 6.36
N PRO A 475 -1.57 -4.67 6.66
CA PRO A 475 -2.28 -5.79 7.25
C PRO A 475 -2.47 -6.96 6.28
N ASP A 476 -2.45 -6.71 4.98
CA ASP A 476 -2.41 -7.69 3.90
C ASP A 476 -1.93 -6.98 2.63
N VAL A 477 -1.55 -7.75 1.60
CA VAL A 477 -1.27 -7.27 0.24
C VAL A 477 -1.95 -8.19 -0.77
N PHE A 478 -1.96 -7.85 -2.05
CA PHE A 478 -2.61 -8.69 -3.08
C PHE A 478 -1.64 -9.45 -3.96
N ASN A 479 -2.02 -10.69 -4.28
CA ASN A 479 -1.46 -11.41 -5.40
C ASN A 479 -2.33 -11.13 -6.64
N LEU A 480 -1.76 -10.46 -7.63
CA LEU A 480 -2.45 -10.12 -8.88
C LEU A 480 -2.14 -11.06 -10.05
N GLY A 481 -1.53 -12.21 -9.78
CA GLY A 481 -1.29 -13.25 -10.79
C GLY A 481 -2.59 -13.79 -11.39
N VAL A 482 -3.67 -13.83 -10.61
CA VAL A 482 -5.04 -13.99 -11.12
C VAL A 482 -5.89 -12.81 -10.67
N LEU A 483 -6.50 -12.13 -11.64
CA LEU A 483 -7.41 -11.02 -11.40
C LEU A 483 -8.65 -11.19 -12.29
N VAL A 484 -9.84 -11.21 -11.69
CA VAL A 484 -11.10 -11.46 -12.40
C VAL A 484 -11.93 -10.19 -12.36
N SER A 485 -12.38 -9.67 -13.51
CA SER A 485 -13.07 -8.38 -13.53
C SER A 485 -14.07 -8.21 -14.67
N ALA A 486 -15.13 -7.44 -14.41
CA ALA A 486 -16.06 -6.99 -15.42
C ALA A 486 -15.45 -5.79 -16.18
N PRO A 487 -15.79 -5.62 -17.47
CA PRO A 487 -15.36 -4.43 -18.20
C PRO A 487 -15.85 -3.16 -17.49
N GLY A 488 -14.99 -2.16 -17.39
CA GLY A 488 -15.30 -0.89 -16.74
C GLY A 488 -15.35 -0.93 -15.21
N ALA A 489 -14.90 -2.00 -14.55
CA ALA A 489 -15.02 -2.13 -13.09
C ALA A 489 -14.40 -0.95 -12.31
N PRO A 490 -15.09 -0.40 -11.29
CA PRO A 490 -14.61 0.77 -10.55
C PRO A 490 -13.24 0.57 -9.88
N TYR A 491 -12.98 -0.62 -9.34
CA TYR A 491 -11.70 -0.93 -8.70
C TYR A 491 -10.52 -0.74 -9.66
N LEU A 492 -10.64 -1.22 -10.90
CA LEU A 492 -9.56 -1.11 -11.89
C LEU A 492 -9.31 0.33 -12.33
N ARG A 493 -10.34 1.19 -12.32
CA ARG A 493 -10.14 2.62 -12.59
C ARG A 493 -9.29 3.26 -11.52
N HIS A 494 -9.62 3.04 -10.25
CA HIS A 494 -8.85 3.55 -9.12
C HIS A 494 -7.45 2.92 -9.04
N PHE A 495 -7.33 1.64 -9.38
CA PHE A 495 -6.01 1.01 -9.49
C PHE A 495 -5.19 1.64 -10.61
N LEU A 496 -5.73 1.88 -11.80
CA LEU A 496 -4.97 2.59 -12.84
C LEU A 496 -4.68 4.05 -12.48
N GLU A 497 -5.59 4.75 -11.81
CA GLU A 497 -5.35 6.10 -11.29
C GLU A 497 -4.18 6.15 -10.29
N SER A 498 -3.93 5.06 -9.57
CA SER A 498 -2.83 4.96 -8.61
C SER A 498 -1.45 5.14 -9.20
N TYR A 499 -1.29 4.82 -10.49
CA TYR A 499 0.00 4.93 -11.16
C TYR A 499 0.43 6.39 -11.37
N ARG A 500 -0.39 7.38 -11.03
CA ARG A 500 0.05 8.78 -10.84
C ARG A 500 1.17 8.90 -9.80
N TRP A 501 1.29 7.92 -8.90
CA TRP A 501 2.34 7.82 -7.87
C TRP A 501 3.21 6.59 -8.09
N TYR A 502 3.41 6.23 -9.36
CA TYR A 502 4.24 5.11 -9.75
C TYR A 502 5.65 5.19 -9.15
N LEU A 503 6.13 4.06 -8.63
CA LEU A 503 7.44 3.96 -7.99
C LEU A 503 8.32 2.91 -8.69
N ASP A 504 9.22 3.35 -9.58
CA ASP A 504 10.10 2.44 -10.32
C ASP A 504 11.12 1.72 -9.42
N LYS A 505 11.55 2.36 -8.33
CA LYS A 505 12.58 1.84 -7.43
C LYS A 505 12.10 0.76 -6.45
N HIS A 506 10.83 0.37 -6.49
CA HIS A 506 10.27 -0.62 -5.57
C HIS A 506 9.46 -1.66 -6.34
N TRP A 507 10.06 -2.84 -6.51
CA TRP A 507 9.54 -3.92 -7.36
C TRP A 507 8.07 -4.29 -7.09
N SER A 508 7.69 -4.45 -5.82
CA SER A 508 6.34 -4.90 -5.47
C SER A 508 5.35 -3.77 -5.14
N TYR A 509 5.79 -2.51 -5.06
CA TYR A 509 4.94 -1.43 -4.54
C TYR A 509 3.69 -1.23 -5.38
N ASN A 510 3.89 -1.11 -6.69
CA ASN A 510 2.82 -0.87 -7.66
C ASN A 510 1.90 -2.09 -7.84
N ALA A 511 2.43 -3.30 -7.62
CA ALA A 511 1.79 -4.56 -7.98
C ALA A 511 1.02 -5.24 -6.83
N ILE A 512 1.43 -5.03 -5.57
CA ILE A 512 0.82 -5.73 -4.42
C ILE A 512 0.37 -4.78 -3.30
N HIS A 513 1.10 -3.70 -3.03
CA HIS A 513 0.83 -2.77 -1.92
C HIS A 513 -0.24 -1.75 -2.29
N ILE A 514 -0.02 -1.02 -3.39
CA ILE A 514 -0.95 -0.01 -3.87
C ILE A 514 -2.34 -0.56 -4.19
N PRO A 515 -2.48 -1.72 -4.87
CA PRO A 515 -3.76 -2.41 -5.01
C PRO A 515 -4.52 -2.59 -3.69
N TYR A 516 -3.81 -2.99 -2.63
CA TYR A 516 -4.40 -3.13 -1.30
C TYR A 516 -4.91 -1.79 -0.75
N LYS A 517 -4.13 -0.71 -0.91
CA LYS A 517 -4.59 0.64 -0.55
C LYS A 517 -5.80 1.10 -1.35
N VAL A 518 -5.88 0.76 -2.63
CA VAL A 518 -7.07 1.01 -3.45
C VAL A 518 -8.29 0.32 -2.85
N TYR A 519 -8.13 -0.94 -2.43
CA TYR A 519 -9.17 -1.68 -1.74
C TYR A 519 -9.57 -1.00 -0.42
N GLU A 520 -8.61 -0.57 0.41
CA GLU A 520 -8.95 0.12 1.66
C GLU A 520 -9.73 1.43 1.41
N LYS A 521 -9.47 2.13 0.31
CA LYS A 521 -10.16 3.38 -0.06
C LYS A 521 -11.52 3.15 -0.74
N LYS A 522 -11.70 2.01 -1.40
CA LYS A 522 -12.91 1.64 -2.18
C LYS A 522 -13.31 0.18 -1.94
N PRO A 523 -13.58 -0.22 -0.69
CA PRO A 523 -13.76 -1.63 -0.31
C PRO A 523 -14.91 -2.34 -1.03
N GLN A 524 -16.00 -1.65 -1.34
CA GLN A 524 -17.15 -2.22 -2.05
C GLN A 524 -16.84 -2.55 -3.53
N SER A 525 -15.75 -2.01 -4.09
CA SER A 525 -15.39 -2.21 -5.50
C SER A 525 -14.62 -3.50 -5.77
N LEU A 526 -14.16 -4.20 -4.73
CA LEU A 526 -13.37 -5.41 -4.85
C LEU A 526 -13.89 -6.52 -3.93
N ASN A 527 -14.14 -7.68 -4.52
CA ASN A 527 -14.39 -8.90 -3.79
C ASN A 527 -13.07 -9.61 -3.44
N ILE A 528 -12.87 -9.95 -2.18
CA ILE A 528 -11.70 -10.73 -1.75
C ILE A 528 -12.08 -12.20 -1.71
N ASN A 529 -11.49 -12.98 -2.62
CA ASN A 529 -11.66 -14.42 -2.62
C ASN A 529 -10.34 -15.11 -2.27
N ARG A 530 -10.23 -15.59 -1.04
CA ARG A 530 -9.04 -16.29 -0.53
C ARG A 530 -8.79 -17.62 -1.26
N HIS A 531 -9.80 -18.23 -1.86
CA HIS A 531 -9.70 -19.48 -2.64
C HIS A 531 -9.39 -19.25 -4.13
N LEU A 532 -9.23 -18.00 -4.58
CA LEU A 532 -8.94 -17.69 -5.99
C LEU A 532 -7.60 -18.28 -6.44
N GLN A 533 -6.58 -18.20 -5.61
CA GLN A 533 -5.27 -18.79 -5.92
C GLN A 533 -4.49 -19.14 -4.66
N ILE A 534 -3.55 -20.07 -4.81
CA ILE A 534 -2.47 -20.36 -3.86
C ILE A 534 -1.19 -19.78 -4.47
N LEU A 535 -0.41 -19.01 -3.70
CA LEU A 535 0.91 -18.57 -4.14
C LEU A 535 1.97 -19.60 -3.71
N CYS A 536 2.79 -20.03 -4.65
CA CYS A 536 3.99 -20.82 -4.41
C CYS A 536 5.23 -19.98 -4.70
N ALA A 537 6.04 -19.72 -3.68
CA ALA A 537 7.27 -18.96 -3.78
C ALA A 537 8.36 -19.63 -2.92
N GLN A 538 9.60 -19.64 -3.40
CA GLN A 538 10.74 -20.28 -2.75
C GLN A 538 10.48 -21.76 -2.37
N ASN A 539 9.74 -22.47 -3.24
CA ASN A 539 9.29 -23.85 -3.04
C ASN A 539 8.33 -24.07 -1.86
N VAL A 540 7.70 -23.02 -1.34
CA VAL A 540 6.67 -23.09 -0.29
C VAL A 540 5.35 -22.53 -0.84
N CYS A 541 4.25 -23.23 -0.60
CA CYS A 541 2.94 -22.86 -1.10
C CYS A 541 1.99 -22.40 0.02
N HIS A 542 1.42 -21.21 -0.14
CA HIS A 542 0.62 -20.54 0.87
C HIS A 542 -0.84 -20.43 0.44
N ALA A 543 -1.72 -21.11 1.18
CA ALA A 543 -3.17 -21.07 0.95
C ALA A 543 -3.81 -19.99 1.85
N PRO A 544 -4.28 -18.85 1.30
CA PRO A 544 -4.62 -17.68 2.11
C PRO A 544 -5.81 -17.83 3.07
N TRP A 545 -6.58 -18.93 3.01
CA TRP A 545 -7.69 -19.21 3.92
C TRP A 545 -7.28 -19.99 5.17
N LEU A 546 -6.03 -20.47 5.24
CA LEU A 546 -5.51 -21.17 6.41
C LEU A 546 -4.86 -20.18 7.38
N HIS A 547 -5.00 -20.41 8.68
CA HIS A 547 -4.61 -19.45 9.73
C HIS A 547 -3.12 -19.07 9.73
N ASP A 548 -2.26 -19.98 9.29
CA ASP A 548 -0.80 -19.89 9.26
C ASP A 548 -0.26 -19.49 7.89
N TYR A 549 -1.12 -19.00 6.97
CA TYR A 549 -0.71 -18.67 5.60
C TYR A 549 0.44 -17.67 5.52
N LYS A 550 0.56 -16.74 6.48
CA LYS A 550 1.66 -15.75 6.54
C LYS A 550 2.97 -16.28 7.08
N GLN A 551 2.98 -17.47 7.69
CA GLN A 551 4.23 -18.06 8.19
C GLN A 551 5.08 -18.52 7.00
N GLU A 552 6.25 -17.93 6.80
CA GLU A 552 7.12 -18.20 5.64
C GLU A 552 7.48 -19.69 5.47
N THR A 553 7.45 -20.47 6.55
CA THR A 553 7.78 -21.90 6.53
C THR A 553 6.57 -22.81 6.35
N ALA A 554 5.35 -22.26 6.22
CA ALA A 554 4.12 -23.04 6.11
C ALA A 554 3.84 -23.46 4.66
N ASP A 555 4.22 -24.70 4.33
CA ASP A 555 3.92 -25.31 3.03
C ASP A 555 2.58 -26.07 3.06
N HIS A 556 1.52 -25.43 2.58
CA HIS A 556 0.18 -25.99 2.60
C HIS A 556 -0.08 -27.01 1.48
N LEU A 557 0.71 -26.97 0.40
CA LEU A 557 0.55 -27.91 -0.70
C LEU A 557 1.20 -29.25 -0.35
N ASN A 558 2.42 -29.25 0.21
CA ASN A 558 3.13 -30.49 0.51
C ASN A 558 2.80 -31.11 1.89
N ARG A 559 2.25 -30.34 2.84
CA ARG A 559 1.93 -30.85 4.21
C ARG A 559 0.53 -31.45 4.37
N GLN A 560 -0.17 -31.77 3.28
CA GLN A 560 -1.46 -32.52 3.25
C GLN A 560 -2.64 -31.91 4.05
N LYS A 561 -2.78 -30.58 4.09
CA LYS A 561 -3.99 -29.91 4.67
C LYS A 561 -4.89 -29.28 3.60
N LEU A 562 -4.86 -29.79 2.38
CA LEU A 562 -5.44 -29.15 1.21
C LEU A 562 -5.80 -30.19 0.15
N ASN A 563 -7.04 -30.14 -0.37
CA ASN A 563 -7.39 -30.77 -1.62
C ASN A 563 -7.28 -29.75 -2.77
N TRP A 564 -6.12 -29.71 -3.42
CA TRP A 564 -5.81 -28.67 -4.40
C TRP A 564 -6.84 -28.57 -5.53
N ASN A 565 -7.42 -29.68 -5.98
CA ASN A 565 -8.39 -29.67 -7.09
C ASN A 565 -9.83 -29.26 -6.72
N LYS A 566 -10.09 -28.96 -5.45
CA LYS A 566 -11.40 -28.49 -4.96
C LYS A 566 -11.30 -27.17 -4.22
N ASP A 567 -10.24 -27.01 -3.44
CA ASP A 567 -10.12 -25.91 -2.48
C ASP A 567 -9.58 -24.62 -3.11
N ALA A 568 -8.97 -24.68 -4.28
CA ALA A 568 -8.37 -23.54 -4.98
C ALA A 568 -8.83 -23.46 -6.44
N LEU A 569 -8.98 -22.26 -6.99
CA LEU A 569 -9.26 -22.08 -8.43
C LEU A 569 -7.98 -22.17 -9.27
N ALA A 570 -6.85 -21.72 -8.73
CA ALA A 570 -5.55 -21.74 -9.40
C ALA A 570 -4.38 -21.87 -8.41
N ILE A 571 -3.20 -22.18 -8.94
CA ILE A 571 -1.92 -22.02 -8.23
C ILE A 571 -1.02 -21.12 -9.08
N HIS A 572 -0.38 -20.17 -8.44
CA HIS A 572 0.57 -19.23 -9.03
C HIS A 572 1.97 -19.54 -8.49
N TRP A 573 2.88 -20.01 -9.33
CA TRP A 573 4.29 -20.19 -8.95
C TRP A 573 5.07 -18.96 -9.38
N THR A 574 5.88 -18.35 -8.52
CA THR A 574 6.64 -17.14 -8.91
C THR A 574 8.12 -17.42 -9.13
N TYR A 575 8.80 -17.96 -8.12
CA TYR A 575 10.21 -18.31 -8.22
C TYR A 575 10.64 -19.30 -7.12
N PRO A 576 11.46 -20.32 -7.44
CA PRO A 576 11.82 -20.75 -8.79
C PRO A 576 10.65 -21.47 -9.48
N ASP A 577 10.76 -21.62 -10.80
CA ASP A 577 9.87 -22.50 -11.55
C ASP A 577 10.02 -23.95 -11.08
N PRO A 578 8.93 -24.73 -11.00
CA PRO A 578 9.02 -26.15 -10.66
C PRO A 578 9.85 -26.94 -11.67
N ASP A 579 10.74 -27.81 -11.17
CA ASP A 579 11.59 -28.67 -12.00
C ASP A 579 10.76 -29.61 -12.90
N GLU A 580 9.59 -30.01 -12.43
CA GLU A 580 8.62 -30.83 -13.17
C GLU A 580 8.14 -30.13 -14.44
N PHE A 581 8.07 -28.80 -14.44
CA PHE A 581 7.54 -27.99 -15.54
C PHE A 581 8.61 -27.52 -16.52
N LYS A 582 9.85 -28.02 -16.41
CA LYS A 582 10.90 -27.78 -17.41
C LYS A 582 10.60 -28.41 -18.77
N SER A 583 9.94 -29.56 -18.81
CA SER A 583 9.61 -30.26 -20.05
C SER A 583 8.47 -31.28 -19.86
N LYS A 584 7.84 -31.70 -20.96
CA LYS A 584 6.83 -32.78 -20.94
C LYS A 584 7.37 -34.06 -20.31
N ASP A 585 8.62 -34.42 -20.62
CA ASP A 585 9.24 -35.65 -20.10
C ASP A 585 9.52 -35.57 -18.59
N SER A 586 9.99 -34.40 -18.12
CA SER A 586 10.17 -34.14 -16.68
C SER A 586 8.85 -34.29 -15.93
N LEU A 587 7.77 -33.71 -16.48
CA LEU A 587 6.44 -33.74 -15.89
C LEU A 587 5.88 -35.17 -15.81
N ILE A 588 5.97 -35.94 -16.90
CA ILE A 588 5.46 -37.31 -16.96
C ILE A 588 6.19 -38.22 -15.96
N LYS A 589 7.51 -38.04 -15.79
CA LYS A 589 8.32 -38.82 -14.84
C LYS A 589 8.10 -38.42 -13.38
N SER A 590 7.57 -37.23 -13.12
CA SER A 590 7.39 -36.73 -11.77
C SER A 590 6.33 -37.51 -10.98
N LYS A 591 6.61 -37.69 -9.69
CA LYS A 591 5.72 -38.30 -8.68
C LYS A 591 5.34 -37.31 -7.57
N THR A 592 5.70 -36.03 -7.72
CA THR A 592 5.34 -34.98 -6.76
C THR A 592 3.91 -34.51 -6.98
N ILE A 593 3.34 -33.83 -5.99
CA ILE A 593 2.02 -33.19 -6.11
C ILE A 593 1.99 -32.16 -7.24
N THR A 594 3.07 -31.39 -7.42
CA THR A 594 3.26 -30.46 -8.54
C THR A 594 3.22 -31.18 -9.89
N GLY A 595 3.90 -32.33 -9.97
CA GLY A 595 3.85 -33.20 -11.15
C GLY A 595 2.44 -33.74 -11.41
N GLU A 596 1.68 -34.11 -10.37
CA GLU A 596 0.28 -34.52 -10.50
C GLU A 596 -0.62 -33.42 -11.04
N ILE A 597 -0.44 -32.18 -10.57
CA ILE A 597 -1.16 -31.00 -11.06
C ILE A 597 -0.90 -30.79 -12.56
N GLY A 598 0.36 -30.81 -13.00
CA GLY A 598 0.66 -30.64 -14.42
C GLY A 598 0.14 -31.81 -15.28
N LYS A 599 0.24 -33.06 -14.78
CA LYS A 599 -0.35 -34.23 -15.47
C LYS A 599 -1.87 -34.10 -15.56
N PHE A 600 -2.54 -33.54 -14.56
CA PHE A 600 -3.97 -33.25 -14.62
C PHE A 600 -4.32 -32.30 -15.78
N VAL A 601 -3.55 -31.23 -15.99
CA VAL A 601 -3.73 -30.34 -17.14
C VAL A 601 -3.54 -31.08 -18.46
N LEU A 602 -2.46 -31.88 -18.60
CA LEU A 602 -2.21 -32.64 -19.82
C LEU A 602 -3.33 -33.67 -20.12
N LYS A 603 -3.90 -34.30 -19.09
CA LYS A 603 -5.06 -35.19 -19.23
C LYS A 603 -6.29 -34.43 -19.72
N ARG A 604 -6.58 -33.26 -19.15
CA ARG A 604 -7.69 -32.40 -19.58
C ARG A 604 -7.53 -31.91 -21.02
N ALA A 605 -6.29 -31.74 -21.48
CA ALA A 605 -5.95 -31.42 -22.86
C ALA A 605 -5.88 -32.64 -23.80
N ASN A 606 -6.17 -33.86 -23.31
CA ASN A 606 -6.03 -35.13 -24.06
C ASN A 606 -4.62 -35.38 -24.63
N LEU A 607 -3.57 -34.90 -23.95
CA LEU A 607 -2.17 -35.06 -24.37
C LEU A 607 -1.46 -36.26 -23.73
N ILE A 608 -2.10 -36.86 -22.72
CA ILE A 608 -1.74 -38.12 -22.05
C ILE A 608 -3.04 -38.80 -21.57
N SER A 609 -2.97 -40.11 -21.31
CA SER A 609 -4.06 -40.94 -20.78
C SER A 609 -4.27 -40.80 -19.26
#